data_AF-A0A353RKU3-F1
#
_entry.id   AF-A0A353RKU3-F1
#
_cell.length_a   1.000
_cell.length_b   1.000
_cell.length_c   1.000
_cell.angle_alpha   90.00
_cell.angle_beta   90.00
_cell.angle_gamma   90.00
#
_symmetry.space_group_name_H-M   'P 1'
#
loop_
_entity.id
_entity.type
_entity.pdbx_description
1 polymer ?
#
loop_
_entity_poly.entity_id
_entity_poly.type
_entity_poly.pdbx_seq_one_letter_code
_entity_poly.pdbx_strand_id
1 'polypeptide(L)'
;CGFPGCASFASACVKAESMDDLFCPVGGQNTMDKVAAILGRKAPVAAKKIAVVRCNGTCDNRPRLNLYDGASNCTIASALYGGDT
;
A
#
# COMPACT_ATOMS: atom_id res chain seq x y z
N CYS A 1 7.07 0.87 -6.78
CA CYS A 1 8.30 0.35 -7.41
C CYS A 1 9.54 0.61 -6.54
N GLY A 2 9.45 1.29 -5.38
CA GLY A 2 10.61 1.55 -4.51
C GLY A 2 11.43 2.79 -4.89
N PHE A 3 11.13 3.42 -6.03
CA PHE A 3 11.75 4.67 -6.46
C PHE A 3 11.11 5.88 -5.78
N PRO A 4 11.88 6.98 -5.55
CA PRO A 4 11.39 8.18 -4.88
C PRO A 4 10.29 8.93 -5.66
N GLY A 5 10.10 8.62 -6.95
CA GLY A 5 9.00 9.15 -7.75
C GLY A 5 8.92 8.54 -9.15
N CYS A 6 7.85 8.89 -9.88
CA CYS A 6 7.60 8.39 -11.23
C CYS A 6 8.69 8.78 -12.23
N ALA A 7 9.24 10.00 -12.12
CA ALA A 7 10.31 10.47 -12.99
C ALA A 7 11.61 9.67 -12.81
N SER A 8 11.95 9.31 -11.57
CA SER A 8 13.11 8.46 -11.27
C SER A 8 12.91 7.04 -11.80
N PHE A 9 11.71 6.48 -11.67
CA PHE A 9 11.37 5.18 -12.25
C PHE A 9 11.43 5.19 -13.78
N ALA A 10 10.90 6.22 -14.44
CA ALA A 10 10.98 6.36 -15.89
C ALA A 10 12.43 6.44 -16.37
N SER A 11 13.27 7.22 -15.69
CA SER A 11 14.70 7.33 -15.98
C SER A 11 15.42 5.98 -15.81
N ALA A 12 15.06 5.20 -14.79
CA ALA A 12 15.58 3.85 -14.58
C ALA A 12 15.15 2.88 -15.69
N CYS A 13 13.90 2.97 -16.16
CA CYS A 13 13.40 2.14 -17.26
C CYS A 13 14.13 2.41 -18.59
N VAL A 14 14.48 3.66 -18.86
CA VAL A 14 15.24 4.03 -20.06
C VAL A 14 16.70 3.56 -19.97
N LYS A 15 17.31 3.66 -18.77
CA LYS A 15 18.72 3.30 -18.56
C LYS A 15 18.97 1.81 -18.39
N ALA A 16 17.99 1.04 -17.92
CA ALA A 16 18.16 -0.39 -17.71
C ALA A 16 18.38 -1.10 -19.04
N GLU A 17 19.06 -2.24 -19.02
CA GLU A 17 19.25 -3.11 -20.19
C GLU A 17 18.07 -4.09 -20.34
N SER A 18 17.47 -4.51 -19.23
CA SER A 18 16.25 -5.35 -19.19
C SER A 18 15.17 -4.75 -18.29
N MET A 19 13.92 -5.20 -18.47
CA MET A 19 12.76 -4.75 -17.68
C MET A 19 12.39 -5.74 -16.56
N ASP A 20 13.21 -6.76 -16.31
CA ASP A 20 12.86 -7.91 -15.46
C ASP A 20 12.57 -7.51 -14.00
N ASP A 21 13.33 -6.56 -13.47
CA ASP A 21 13.18 -6.05 -12.09
C ASP A 21 12.43 -4.72 -12.02
N LEU A 22 11.87 -4.25 -13.13
CA LEU A 22 11.20 -2.95 -13.24
C LEU A 22 9.70 -3.14 -13.37
N PHE A 23 8.98 -2.96 -12.26
CA PHE A 23 7.53 -3.05 -12.26
C PHE A 23 6.88 -1.93 -11.45
N CYS A 24 5.87 -1.28 -12.05
CA CYS A 24 5.04 -0.29 -11.38
C CYS A 24 3.82 -0.96 -10.71
N PRO A 25 3.81 -1.18 -9.38
CA PRO A 25 2.73 -1.91 -8.71
C PRO A 25 1.39 -1.17 -8.74
N VAL A 26 1.40 0.16 -8.79
CA VAL A 26 0.20 1.00 -8.84
C VAL A 26 -0.40 1.07 -10.25
N GLY A 27 0.44 1.10 -11.29
CA GLY A 27 0.02 1.10 -12.69
C GLY A 27 -0.31 -0.27 -13.26
N GLY A 28 0.21 -1.34 -12.63
CA GLY A 28 -0.01 -2.72 -13.04
C GLY A 28 0.52 -3.05 -14.44
N GLN A 29 0.08 -4.20 -14.97
CA GLN A 29 0.56 -4.72 -16.25
C GLN A 29 0.22 -3.80 -17.42
N ASN A 30 -1.01 -3.27 -17.50
CA ASN A 30 -1.45 -2.38 -18.58
C ASN A 30 -0.55 -1.15 -18.77
N THR A 31 0.00 -0.60 -17.67
CA THR A 31 0.92 0.55 -17.74
C THR A 31 2.29 0.10 -18.21
N MET A 32 2.79 -1.03 -17.70
CA MET A 32 4.09 -1.59 -18.09
C MET A 32 4.13 -2.02 -19.55
N ASP A 33 3.05 -2.58 -20.09
CA ASP A 33 2.96 -2.99 -21.50
C ASP A 33 3.08 -1.79 -22.43
N LYS A 34 2.44 -0.67 -22.09
CA LYS A 34 2.57 0.60 -22.85
C LYS A 34 3.98 1.15 -22.79
N VAL A 35 4.60 1.15 -21.61
CA VAL A 35 5.98 1.63 -21.42
C VAL A 35 6.96 0.76 -22.22
N ALA A 36 6.79 -0.57 -22.18
CA ALA A 36 7.63 -1.50 -22.92
C ALA A 36 7.46 -1.34 -24.44
N ALA A 37 6.23 -1.13 -24.92
CA ALA A 37 5.96 -0.83 -26.33
C ALA A 37 6.67 0.45 -26.80
N ILE A 38 6.69 1.51 -25.99
CA ILE A 38 7.39 2.77 -26.29
C ILE A 38 8.91 2.55 -26.31
N LEU A 39 9.44 1.72 -25.41
CA LEU A 39 10.87 1.42 -25.31
C LEU A 39 11.35 0.36 -26.30
N GLY A 40 10.45 -0.24 -27.10
CA GLY A 40 10.78 -1.34 -28.02
C GLY A 40 11.17 -2.64 -27.32
N ARG A 41 10.68 -2.85 -26.09
CA ARG A 41 11.01 -4.00 -25.24
C ARG A 41 9.74 -4.76 -24.83
N LYS A 42 9.91 -5.89 -24.15
CA LYS A 42 8.81 -6.66 -23.58
C LYS A 42 8.83 -6.54 -22.06
N ALA A 43 7.72 -6.10 -21.46
CA ALA A 43 7.58 -6.10 -20.01
C ALA A 43 7.40 -7.54 -19.51
N PRO A 44 8.05 -7.94 -18.41
CA PRO A 44 7.74 -9.19 -17.74
C PRO A 44 6.29 -9.16 -17.24
N VAL A 45 5.63 -10.32 -17.27
CA VAL A 45 4.30 -10.47 -16.68
C VAL A 45 4.47 -10.64 -15.17
N ALA A 46 3.98 -9.68 -14.39
CA ALA A 46 4.03 -9.75 -12.93
C ALA A 46 2.62 -9.86 -12.34
N ALA A 47 2.42 -10.83 -11.45
CA ALA A 47 1.16 -10.97 -10.72
C ALA A 47 0.95 -9.76 -9.80
N LYS A 48 -0.26 -9.20 -9.81
CA LYS A 48 -0.65 -8.11 -8.92
C LYS A 48 -0.52 -8.56 -7.47
N LYS A 49 0.45 -8.00 -6.74
CA LYS A 49 0.59 -8.20 -5.30
C LYS A 49 -0.28 -7.16 -4.58
N ILE A 50 -1.25 -7.61 -3.79
CA ILE A 50 -2.13 -6.76 -2.99
C ILE A 50 -1.67 -6.89 -1.54
N ALA A 51 -1.33 -5.75 -0.92
CA ALA A 51 -1.08 -5.73 0.51
C ALA A 51 -2.40 -6.00 1.23
N VAL A 52 -2.43 -7.05 2.06
CA VAL A 52 -3.56 -7.38 2.91
C VAL A 52 -3.16 -7.14 4.37
N VAL A 53 -4.06 -6.53 5.13
CA VAL A 53 -3.89 -6.40 6.58
C VAL A 53 -4.00 -7.80 7.18
N ARG A 54 -2.89 -8.34 7.69
CA ARG A 54 -2.86 -9.63 8.39
C ARG A 54 -3.12 -9.49 9.90
N CYS A 55 -3.44 -8.30 10.36
CA CYS A 55 -3.83 -8.07 11.75
C CYS A 55 -5.17 -8.77 12.01
N ASN A 56 -5.21 -9.68 12.98
CA ASN A 56 -6.40 -10.43 13.38
C ASN A 56 -7.31 -9.64 14.36
N GLY A 57 -7.26 -8.31 14.33
CA GLY A 57 -7.94 -7.41 15.28
C GLY A 57 -9.43 -7.26 15.03
N THR A 58 -10.16 -8.37 14.90
CA THR A 58 -11.63 -8.35 14.88
C THR A 58 -12.16 -8.10 16.30
N CYS A 59 -13.40 -7.63 16.43
CA CYS A 59 -14.05 -7.48 17.74
C CYS A 59 -14.12 -8.80 18.53
N ASP A 60 -14.15 -9.94 17.82
CA ASP A 60 -14.14 -11.29 18.43
C ASP A 60 -12.77 -11.63 19.04
N ASN A 61 -11.69 -11.26 18.36
CA ASN A 61 -10.31 -11.57 18.78
C ASN A 61 -9.71 -10.49 19.68
N ARG A 62 -10.34 -9.32 19.75
CA ARG A 62 -10.01 -8.22 20.64
C ARG A 62 -11.31 -7.64 21.23
N PRO A 63 -11.93 -8.33 22.21
CA PRO A 63 -13.11 -7.81 22.89
C PRO A 63 -12.74 -6.57 23.70
N ARG A 64 -13.71 -5.69 23.92
CA ARG A 64 -13.56 -4.56 24.83
C ARG A 64 -13.58 -5.06 26.28
N LEU A 65 -12.53 -4.74 27.02
CA LEU A 65 -12.36 -5.01 28.45
C LEU A 65 -12.88 -3.88 29.33
N ASN A 66 -13.08 -2.67 28.80
CA ASN A 66 -13.55 -1.54 29.60
C ASN A 66 -14.80 -0.85 29.01
N LEU A 67 -15.64 -0.34 29.91
CA LEU A 67 -16.77 0.52 29.59
C LEU A 67 -16.52 1.88 30.25
N TYR A 68 -16.57 2.96 29.48
CA TYR A 68 -16.52 4.31 30.05
C TYR A 68 -17.83 4.62 30.77
N ASP A 69 -17.75 4.82 32.09
CA ASP A 69 -18.85 5.25 32.94
C ASP A 69 -18.53 6.62 33.55
N GLY A 70 -18.71 7.67 32.74
CA GLY A 70 -18.41 9.04 33.11
C GLY A 70 -19.27 10.04 32.36
N ALA A 71 -18.96 11.33 32.52
CA ALA A 71 -19.74 12.39 31.89
C ALA A 71 -19.82 12.21 30.36
N SER A 72 -21.02 12.29 29.81
CA SER A 72 -21.30 12.13 28.37
C SER A 72 -20.83 13.36 27.56
N ASN A 73 -19.53 13.63 27.59
CA ASN A 73 -18.88 14.76 26.93
C ASN A 73 -17.67 14.24 26.13
N CYS A 74 -17.68 14.45 24.81
CA CYS A 74 -16.62 14.01 23.90
C CYS A 74 -15.24 14.52 24.31
N THR A 75 -15.13 15.75 24.81
CA THR A 75 -13.86 16.34 25.26
C THR A 75 -13.28 15.57 26.44
N ILE A 76 -14.14 15.18 27.39
CA ILE A 76 -13.73 14.41 28.57
C ILE A 76 -13.41 12.98 28.16
N ALA A 77 -14.24 12.35 27.32
CA ALA A 77 -13.99 11.00 26.82
C ALA A 77 -12.68 10.89 26.03
N SER A 78 -12.36 11.90 25.20
CA SER A 78 -11.11 11.93 24.41
C SER A 78 -9.85 12.20 25.25
N ALA A 79 -10.01 12.70 26.47
CA ALA A 79 -8.88 12.90 27.40
C ALA A 79 -8.42 11.59 28.05
N LEU A 80 -9.21 10.53 27.95
CA LEU A 80 -8.79 9.18 28.32
C LEU A 80 -7.91 8.56 27.22
N TYR A 81 -7.43 7.34 27.44
CA TYR A 81 -6.70 6.60 26.43
C TYR A 81 -7.60 6.34 25.20
N GLY A 82 -7.10 6.62 24.00
CA GLY A 82 -7.83 6.42 22.74
C GLY A 82 -7.97 4.96 22.31
N GLY A 83 -7.47 4.01 23.11
CA GLY A 83 -7.61 2.58 22.85
C GLY A 83 -8.95 2.08 23.37
N ASP A 84 -9.75 1.48 22.51
CA ASP A 84 -10.86 0.61 22.96
C ASP A 84 -10.18 -0.68 23.47
N THR A 85 -9.82 -0.75 24.76
CA THR A 85 -9.22 -1.95 25.37
C THR A 85 -10.28 -2.93 25.79
#